data_AF-A0A7C6PS30-F1
#
_entry.id   AF-A0A7C6PS30-F1
#
_cell.length_a   1.000
_cell.length_b   1.000
_cell.length_c   1.000
_cell.angle_alpha   90.00
_cell.angle_beta   90.00
_cell.angle_gamma   90.00
#
_symmetry.space_group_name_H-M   'P 1'
#
loop_
_entity.id
_entity.type
_entity.pdbx_description
1 polymer ?
#
loop_
_entity_poly.entity_id
_entity_poly.type
_entity_poly.pdbx_seq_one_letter_code
_entity_poly.pdbx_strand_id
1 'polypeptide(L)'
;MGYEKLLEPGTIGKMELKNRLVMPAMGTNLAAADGTVSDVIVNYYARRANGGVGLIITEVCCPDPLGRVIPGEIEITNMSFMPGLSRIPHAVHSGGDVFLLVGCFCFLFYNGIRKD
;
A
#
# COMPACT_ATOMS: atom_id res chain seq x y z
N MET A 1 -18.58 -24.02 10.37
CA MET A 1 -17.11 -24.10 10.19
C MET A 1 -16.56 -22.68 10.26
N GLY A 2 -15.85 -22.33 11.33
CA GLY A 2 -15.26 -21.01 11.52
C GLY A 2 -13.80 -20.98 11.09
N TYR A 3 -13.33 -19.86 10.55
CA TYR A 3 -11.93 -19.63 10.17
C TYR A 3 -11.07 -19.21 11.38
N GLU A 4 -11.13 -19.97 12.47
CA GLU A 4 -10.52 -19.58 13.77
C GLU A 4 -9.03 -19.29 13.66
N LYS A 5 -8.29 -20.12 12.91
CA LYS A 5 -6.85 -19.94 12.65
C LYS A 5 -6.50 -18.72 11.80
N LEU A 6 -7.44 -18.21 11.04
CA LEU A 6 -7.24 -17.02 10.21
C LEU A 6 -7.49 -15.74 11.02
N LEU A 7 -8.43 -15.81 11.96
CA LEU A 7 -8.88 -14.69 12.78
C LEU A 7 -8.10 -14.57 14.10
N GLU A 8 -7.32 -15.58 14.49
CA GLU A 8 -6.42 -15.46 15.64
C GLU A 8 -5.31 -14.41 15.39
N PRO A 9 -4.89 -13.66 16.42
CA PRO A 9 -3.75 -12.77 16.32
C PRO A 9 -2.48 -13.50 15.89
N GLY A 10 -1.56 -12.76 15.26
CA GLY A 10 -0.28 -13.29 14.82
C GLY A 10 0.80 -12.22 14.83
N THR A 11 2.05 -12.62 14.61
CA THR A 11 3.18 -11.71 14.66
C THR A 11 4.02 -11.81 13.39
N ILE A 12 4.54 -10.67 12.95
CA ILE A 12 5.55 -10.59 11.88
C ILE A 12 6.73 -9.78 12.43
N GLY A 13 7.83 -10.46 12.77
CA GLY A 13 8.95 -9.83 13.45
C GLY A 13 8.54 -9.28 14.82
N LYS A 14 8.53 -7.95 14.98
CA LYS A 14 8.10 -7.26 16.20
C LYS A 14 6.67 -6.66 16.10
N MET A 15 6.00 -6.90 14.98
CA MET A 15 4.69 -6.34 14.70
C MET A 15 3.59 -7.33 15.11
N GLU A 16 2.69 -6.87 15.97
CA GLU A 16 1.49 -7.60 16.38
C GLU A 16 0.36 -7.32 15.38
N LEU A 17 -0.28 -8.37 14.88
CA LEU A 17 -1.43 -8.31 13.98
C LEU A 17 -2.67 -8.83 14.69
N LYS A 18 -3.78 -8.10 14.59
CA LYS A 18 -5.08 -8.53 15.13
C LYS A 18 -5.62 -9.82 14.52
N ASN A 19 -5.21 -10.13 13.29
CA ASN A 19 -5.52 -11.38 12.58
C ASN A 19 -4.51 -11.65 11.45
N ARG A 20 -4.60 -12.83 10.84
CA ARG A 20 -3.71 -13.26 9.74
C ARG A 20 -4.27 -12.93 8.35
N LEU A 21 -5.22 -11.98 8.25
CA LEU A 21 -5.72 -11.51 6.97
C LEU A 21 -4.78 -10.46 6.42
N VAL A 22 -4.20 -10.76 5.24
CA VAL A 22 -3.28 -9.87 4.54
C VAL A 22 -3.88 -9.49 3.19
N MET A 23 -3.95 -8.20 2.92
CA MET A 23 -4.26 -7.67 1.60
C MET A 23 -2.95 -7.46 0.84
N PRO A 24 -2.70 -8.20 -0.26
CA PRO A 24 -1.50 -8.05 -1.05
C PRO A 24 -1.51 -6.73 -1.84
N ALA A 25 -0.34 -6.36 -2.37
CA ALA A 25 -0.22 -5.26 -3.32
C ALA A 25 -1.08 -5.54 -4.55
N MET A 26 -2.03 -4.66 -4.84
CA MET A 26 -2.92 -4.76 -6.00
C MET A 26 -2.88 -3.44 -6.74
N GLY A 27 -2.40 -3.42 -7.98
CA GLY A 27 -2.43 -2.22 -8.84
C GLY A 27 -3.88 -1.84 -9.13
N THR A 28 -4.35 -0.76 -8.50
CA THR A 28 -5.77 -0.39 -8.57
C THR A 28 -6.07 0.55 -9.73
N ASN A 29 -5.04 1.22 -10.26
CA ASN A 29 -5.18 2.26 -11.28
C ASN A 29 -6.10 3.42 -10.82
N LEU A 30 -6.14 3.68 -9.50
CA LEU A 30 -7.00 4.69 -8.88
C LEU A 30 -6.24 5.96 -8.49
N ALA A 31 -4.93 6.04 -8.69
CA ALA A 31 -4.22 7.31 -8.56
C ALA A 31 -4.70 8.30 -9.64
N ALA A 32 -4.49 9.59 -9.40
CA ALA A 32 -4.78 10.60 -10.40
C ALA A 32 -3.83 10.44 -11.60
N ALA A 33 -4.22 10.99 -12.76
CA ALA A 33 -3.44 10.86 -14.00
C ALA A 33 -2.02 11.47 -13.89
N ASP A 34 -1.85 12.44 -12.99
CA ASP A 34 -0.57 13.07 -12.66
C ASP A 34 0.28 12.25 -11.67
N GLY A 35 -0.18 11.07 -11.26
CA GLY A 35 0.48 10.20 -10.29
C GLY A 35 0.21 10.56 -8.82
N THR A 36 -0.60 11.60 -8.56
CA THR A 36 -0.93 11.99 -7.19
C THR A 36 -1.96 11.07 -6.56
N VAL A 37 -1.94 11.02 -5.23
CA VAL A 37 -2.90 10.22 -4.45
C VAL A 37 -4.28 10.88 -4.50
N SER A 38 -5.22 10.21 -5.15
CA SER A 38 -6.62 10.63 -5.24
C SER A 38 -7.42 10.28 -3.98
N ASP A 39 -8.60 10.88 -3.83
CA ASP A 39 -9.51 10.51 -2.74
C ASP A 39 -10.06 9.08 -2.92
N VAL A 40 -10.11 8.59 -4.16
CA VAL A 40 -10.66 7.28 -4.50
C VAL A 40 -9.77 6.18 -3.95
N ILE A 41 -8.45 6.30 -4.12
CA ILE A 41 -7.49 5.33 -3.59
C ILE A 41 -7.41 5.38 -2.06
N VAL A 42 -7.53 6.56 -1.45
CA VAL A 42 -7.59 6.69 0.02
C VAL A 42 -8.82 5.97 0.57
N ASN A 43 -9.98 6.23 0.00
CA ASN A 43 -11.24 5.57 0.38
C ASN A 43 -11.19 4.07 0.10
N TYR A 44 -10.50 3.65 -0.96
CA TYR A 44 -10.29 2.24 -1.27
C TYR A 44 -9.56 1.53 -0.11
N TYR A 45 -8.44 2.05 0.37
CA TYR A 45 -7.69 1.46 1.48
C TYR A 45 -8.44 1.57 2.82
N ALA A 46 -9.07 2.71 3.11
CA ALA A 46 -9.88 2.90 4.31
C ALA A 46 -10.98 1.84 4.44
N ARG A 47 -11.67 1.52 3.34
CA ARG A 47 -12.70 0.47 3.31
C ARG A 47 -12.13 -0.92 3.65
N ARG A 48 -10.90 -1.24 3.26
CA ARG A 48 -10.27 -2.54 3.58
C ARG A 48 -9.79 -2.60 5.01
N ALA A 49 -9.28 -1.47 5.53
CA ALA A 49 -8.94 -1.35 6.94
C ALA A 49 -10.18 -1.57 7.83
N ASN A 50 -11.29 -0.89 7.51
CA ASN A 50 -12.58 -1.05 8.17
C ASN A 50 -13.19 -2.45 7.99
N GLY A 51 -12.84 -3.15 6.90
CA GLY A 51 -13.23 -4.53 6.66
C GLY A 51 -12.56 -5.54 7.60
N GLY A 52 -11.64 -5.09 8.45
CA GLY A 52 -11.03 -5.92 9.48
C GLY A 52 -9.76 -6.65 9.05
N VAL A 53 -9.13 -6.28 7.93
CA VAL A 53 -7.82 -6.83 7.53
C VAL A 53 -6.75 -6.48 8.57
N GLY A 54 -5.81 -7.38 8.86
CA GLY A 54 -4.71 -7.14 9.80
C GLY A 54 -3.52 -6.39 9.20
N LEU A 55 -3.19 -6.67 7.93
CA LEU A 55 -2.09 -6.06 7.19
C LEU A 55 -2.50 -5.69 5.77
N ILE A 56 -2.19 -4.48 5.34
CA ILE A 56 -2.36 -3.99 3.97
C ILE A 56 -1.00 -3.69 3.38
N ILE A 57 -0.74 -4.21 2.18
CA ILE A 57 0.43 -3.83 1.37
C ILE A 57 -0.08 -2.89 0.27
N THR A 58 0.48 -1.69 0.17
CA THR A 58 0.09 -0.74 -0.87
C THR A 58 0.47 -1.24 -2.25
N GLU A 59 -0.18 -0.69 -3.27
CA GLU A 59 0.17 -0.95 -4.65
C GLU A 59 1.55 -0.44 -5.02
N VAL A 60 2.00 -0.86 -6.20
CA VAL A 60 3.28 -0.43 -6.75
C VAL A 60 3.28 1.09 -6.88
N CYS A 61 4.34 1.71 -6.38
CA CYS A 61 4.59 3.13 -6.53
C CYS A 61 5.74 3.33 -7.51
N CYS A 62 5.58 4.26 -8.43
CA CYS A 62 6.50 4.59 -9.50
C CYS A 62 7.61 5.53 -9.00
N PRO A 63 8.88 5.09 -8.91
CA PRO A 63 9.99 5.93 -8.44
C PRO A 63 10.66 6.74 -9.56
N ASP A 64 10.37 6.42 -10.82
CA ASP A 64 10.92 7.08 -12.01
C ASP A 64 9.82 7.20 -13.07
N PRO A 65 9.53 8.38 -13.65
CA PRO A 65 8.46 8.55 -14.62
C PRO A 65 8.58 7.61 -15.84
N LEU A 66 9.80 7.22 -16.21
CA LEU A 66 10.06 6.28 -17.31
C LEU A 66 9.69 4.84 -16.96
N GLY A 67 9.62 4.52 -15.67
CA GLY A 67 9.27 3.20 -15.15
C GLY A 67 7.79 3.00 -14.86
N ARG A 68 6.92 3.95 -15.24
CA ARG A 68 5.48 3.85 -14.99
C ARG A 68 4.87 2.70 -15.77
N VAL A 69 4.24 1.76 -15.05
CA VAL A 69 3.65 0.55 -15.66
C VAL A 69 2.14 0.70 -15.84
N ILE A 70 1.50 1.47 -14.95
CA ILE A 70 0.06 1.66 -14.91
C ILE A 70 -0.25 3.16 -15.03
N PRO A 71 -1.17 3.61 -15.91
CA PRO A 71 -1.46 5.04 -16.10
C PRO A 71 -1.83 5.79 -14.81
N GLY A 72 -2.59 5.15 -13.92
CA GLY A 72 -3.03 5.63 -12.60
C GLY A 72 -2.28 4.96 -11.45
N GLU A 73 -0.96 4.77 -11.60
CA GLU A 73 -0.05 4.37 -10.53
C GLU A 73 0.31 5.56 -9.63
N ILE A 74 0.54 5.31 -8.34
CA ILE A 74 1.05 6.37 -7.44
C ILE A 74 2.49 6.68 -7.82
N GLU A 75 2.83 7.96 -7.94
CA GLU A 75 4.19 8.42 -8.18
C GLU A 75 4.89 8.83 -6.88
N ILE A 76 6.17 8.48 -6.77
CA ILE A 76 7.04 8.82 -5.63
C ILE A 76 8.41 9.36 -6.08
N THR A 77 8.45 10.00 -7.25
CA THR A 77 9.68 10.51 -7.89
C THR A 77 10.28 11.71 -7.18
N ASN A 78 9.45 12.49 -6.48
CA ASN A 78 9.87 13.66 -5.73
C ASN A 78 9.06 13.83 -4.44
N MET A 79 9.55 14.71 -3.55
CA MET A 79 8.93 14.92 -2.24
C MET A 79 7.54 15.58 -2.31
N SER A 80 7.15 16.19 -3.42
CA SER A 80 5.84 16.83 -3.58
C SER A 80 4.68 15.84 -3.52
N PHE A 81 4.94 14.54 -3.77
CA PHE A 81 3.94 13.47 -3.64
C PHE A 81 3.75 12.99 -2.20
N MET A 82 4.69 13.26 -1.29
CA MET A 82 4.64 12.78 0.10
C MET A 82 3.40 13.23 0.88
N PRO A 83 2.93 14.49 0.78
CA PRO A 83 1.70 14.91 1.47
C PRO A 83 0.45 14.15 1.00
N GLY A 84 0.40 13.75 -0.27
CA GLY A 84 -0.67 12.89 -0.78
C GLY A 84 -0.53 11.46 -0.25
N LEU A 85 0.69 10.92 -0.29
CA LEU A 85 0.98 9.55 0.17
C LEU A 85 0.67 9.34 1.64
N SER A 86 0.94 10.33 2.50
CA SER A 86 0.65 10.23 3.95
C SER A 86 -0.83 10.09 4.27
N ARG A 87 -1.73 10.50 3.35
CA ARG A 87 -3.19 10.36 3.53
C ARG A 87 -3.62 8.89 3.64
N ILE A 88 -2.91 7.99 2.97
CA ILE A 88 -3.22 6.54 2.97
C ILE A 88 -3.01 5.93 4.36
N PRO A 89 -1.82 5.98 5.00
CA PRO A 89 -1.64 5.44 6.34
C PRO A 89 -2.53 6.13 7.38
N HIS A 90 -2.78 7.43 7.27
CA HIS A 90 -3.73 8.11 8.16
C HIS A 90 -5.14 7.53 8.05
N ALA A 91 -5.63 7.32 6.83
CA ALA A 91 -6.95 6.74 6.62
C ALA A 91 -7.01 5.27 7.08
N VAL A 92 -5.97 4.48 6.83
CA VAL A 92 -5.89 3.08 7.25
C VAL A 92 -5.89 2.95 8.78
N HIS A 93 -5.04 3.71 9.47
CA HIS A 93 -4.96 3.67 10.94
C HIS A 93 -6.22 4.27 11.61
N SER A 94 -6.93 5.20 10.96
CA SER A 94 -8.22 5.68 11.47
C SER A 94 -9.30 4.60 11.49
N GLY A 95 -9.19 3.59 10.61
CA GLY A 95 -10.11 2.46 10.52
C GLY A 95 -9.80 1.29 11.46
N GLY A 96 -8.77 1.41 12.30
CA GLY A 96 -8.39 0.45 13.34
C GLY A 96 -6.93 0.01 13.25
N ASP A 97 -6.57 -1.01 14.04
CA ASP A 97 -5.22 -1.58 14.12
C ASP A 97 -4.89 -2.39 12.87
N VAL A 98 -4.48 -1.70 11.81
CA VAL A 98 -4.11 -2.27 10.51
C VAL A 98 -2.75 -1.75 10.14
N PHE A 99 -1.81 -2.64 9.87
CA PHE A 99 -0.49 -2.20 9.45
C PHE A 99 -0.46 -1.91 7.96
N LEU A 100 0.29 -0.89 7.54
CA LEU A 100 0.49 -0.54 6.14
C LEU A 100 1.96 -0.74 5.74
N LEU A 101 2.22 -1.55 4.72
CA LEU A 101 3.53 -1.69 4.11
C LEU A 101 3.52 -1.05 2.72
N VAL A 102 4.40 -0.07 2.49
CA VAL A 102 4.47 0.60 1.19
C VAL A 102 5.26 -0.27 0.20
N GLY A 103 4.57 -0.84 -0.77
CA GLY A 103 5.14 -1.73 -1.79
C GLY A 103 5.81 -0.97 -2.93
N CYS A 104 7.08 -0.57 -2.80
CA CYS A 104 7.85 -0.10 -3.95
C CYS A 104 8.54 -1.29 -4.64
N PHE A 105 7.86 -1.91 -5.62
CA PHE A 105 8.42 -3.05 -6.35
C PHE A 105 9.58 -2.63 -7.29
N CYS A 106 9.60 -1.38 -7.74
CA CYS A 106 10.63 -0.90 -8.67
C CYS A 106 12.01 -0.75 -8.01
N PHE A 107 12.12 -0.51 -6.69
CA PHE A 107 13.43 -0.46 -6.00
C PHE A 107 14.19 -1.79 -6.08
N LEU A 108 13.48 -2.93 -6.13
CA LEU A 108 14.09 -4.26 -6.29
C LEU A 108 14.60 -4.51 -7.72
N PHE A 109 13.96 -3.94 -8.74
CA PHE A 109 14.43 -4.04 -10.13
C PHE A 109 15.52 -3.01 -10.47
N TYR A 110 15.46 -1.81 -9.90
CA TYR A 110 16.40 -0.74 -10.21
C TYR A 110 17.84 -1.06 -9.75
N ASN A 111 17.99 -1.76 -8.62
CA ASN A 111 19.30 -2.25 -8.15
C ASN A 111 19.87 -3.40 -8.99
N GLY A 112 19.14 -3.91 -10.00
CA GLY A 112 19.62 -4.91 -10.95
C GLY A 112 19.99 -4.35 -12.34
N ILE A 113 19.59 -3.11 -12.67
CA ILE A 113 19.71 -2.55 -14.03
C ILE A 113 20.75 -1.41 -14.14
N ARG A 114 21.17 -0.79 -13.04
CA ARG A 114 22.36 0.09 -13.01
C ARG A 114 23.60 -0.70 -12.58
N LYS A 115 24.20 -1.43 -13.52
CA LYS A 115 25.66 -1.53 -13.57
C LYS A 115 26.09 -0.51 -14.62
N ASP A 116 26.71 0.55 -14.13
CA ASP A 116 27.68 1.44 -14.78
C ASP A 116 27.36 1.90 -16.22
#